data_AF-A0A9D6IG16-F1
#
_entry.id   AF-A0A9D6IG16-F1
#
_cell.length_a   1.000
_cell.length_b   1.000
_cell.length_c   1.000
_cell.angle_alpha   90.00
_cell.angle_beta   90.00
_cell.angle_gamma   90.00
#
_symmetry.space_group_name_H-M   'P 1'
#
loop_
_entity.id
_entity.type
_entity.pdbx_description
1 polymer ?
#
loop_
_entity_poly.entity_id
_entity_poly.type
_entity_poly.pdbx_seq_one_letter_code
_entity_poly.pdbx_strand_id
1 'polypeptide(L)'
;MKTTLFVGGLVAAGFDASGKFLLTISHSGRGVFPTESWRRVARDYDLAYPEHGEGIGIGPIAGERIAVAEISSNGEIVRLACPNGNAC
;
A
#
# COMPACT_ATOMS: atom_id res chain seq x y z
N MET A 1 14.38 -16.22 -1.62
CA MET A 1 14.76 -15.34 -0.49
C MET A 1 13.52 -14.55 -0.12
N LYS A 2 13.14 -14.45 1.16
CA LYS A 2 11.93 -13.74 1.59
C LYS A 2 12.28 -12.29 1.88
N THR A 3 11.67 -11.35 1.18
CA THR A 3 11.82 -9.91 1.43
C THR A 3 10.71 -9.47 2.39
N THR A 4 11.05 -8.69 3.40
CA THR A 4 10.09 -8.18 4.39
C THR A 4 10.15 -6.66 4.39
N LEU A 5 8.99 -6.02 4.22
CA LEU A 5 8.80 -4.60 4.38
C LEU A 5 8.11 -4.33 5.73
N PHE A 6 8.71 -3.48 6.57
CA PHE A 6 8.15 -3.12 7.87
C PHE A 6 7.45 -1.77 7.79
N VAL A 7 6.15 -1.74 8.08
CA VAL A 7 5.33 -0.52 8.12
C VAL A 7 4.65 -0.42 9.48
N GLY A 8 5.04 0.58 10.28
CA GLY A 8 4.46 0.81 11.59
C GLY A 8 3.04 1.35 11.50
N GLY A 9 2.13 0.76 12.29
CA GLY A 9 0.73 1.18 12.37
C GLY A 9 -0.01 1.06 11.04
N LEU A 10 0.32 0.04 10.23
CA LEU A 10 -0.32 -0.22 8.94
C LEU A 10 -1.83 -0.40 9.14
N VAL A 11 -2.60 0.29 8.31
CA VAL A 11 -4.06 0.27 8.31
C VAL A 11 -4.56 -0.41 7.04
N ALA A 12 -3.98 -0.07 5.89
CA ALA A 12 -4.34 -0.68 4.62
C ALA A 12 -3.17 -0.66 3.64
N ALA A 13 -3.20 -1.55 2.66
CA ALA A 13 -2.24 -1.54 1.56
C ALA A 13 -2.86 -2.07 0.27
N GLY A 14 -2.30 -1.67 -0.87
CA GLY A 14 -2.78 -2.07 -2.18
C GLY A 14 -1.75 -1.78 -3.27
N PHE A 15 -1.78 -2.58 -4.33
CA PHE A 15 -0.94 -2.38 -5.50
C PHE A 15 -1.62 -1.46 -6.50
N ASP A 16 -0.86 -0.58 -7.14
CA ASP A 16 -1.33 0.18 -8.28
C ASP A 16 -1.74 -0.75 -9.44
N ALA A 17 -2.46 -0.22 -10.43
CA ALA A 17 -2.97 -1.02 -11.54
C ALA A 17 -1.86 -1.74 -12.35
N SER A 18 -0.63 -1.22 -12.36
CA SER A 18 0.50 -1.87 -13.03
C SER A 18 1.19 -2.94 -12.18
N GLY A 19 0.98 -2.95 -10.86
CA GLY A 19 1.68 -3.80 -9.91
C GLY A 19 3.13 -3.38 -9.64
N LYS A 20 3.53 -2.18 -10.07
CA LYS A 20 4.89 -1.65 -9.87
C LYS A 20 5.08 -0.98 -8.52
N PHE A 21 4.00 -0.54 -7.90
CA PHE A 21 4.02 0.22 -6.66
C PHE A 21 3.02 -0.34 -5.66
N LEU A 22 3.46 -0.45 -4.40
CA LEU A 22 2.62 -0.68 -3.24
C LEU A 22 2.33 0.67 -2.58
N LEU A 23 1.05 1.03 -2.49
CA LEU A 23 0.56 2.06 -1.57
C LEU A 23 0.35 1.44 -0.18
N THR A 24 0.84 2.11 0.85
CA THR A 24 0.58 1.78 2.25
C THR A 24 -0.07 2.96 2.93
N ILE A 25 -1.13 2.72 3.70
CA ILE A 25 -1.81 3.70 4.53
C ILE A 25 -1.62 3.27 5.98
N SER A 26 -1.12 4.15 6.83
CA SER A 26 -0.83 3.88 8.23
C SER A 26 -1.30 5.02 9.13
N HIS A 27 -1.31 4.81 10.44
CA HIS A 27 -1.58 5.87 11.43
C HIS A 27 -0.56 7.03 11.40
N SER A 28 0.43 6.98 10.52
CA SER A 28 1.42 8.05 10.31
C SER A 28 1.39 8.60 8.88
N GLY A 29 0.30 8.37 8.15
CA GLY A 29 0.09 8.84 6.78
C GLY A 29 0.35 7.76 5.72
N ARG A 30 0.70 8.19 4.51
CA ARG A 30 0.82 7.33 3.32
C ARG A 30 2.27 7.09 2.91
N GLY A 31 2.52 5.97 2.24
CA GLY A 31 3.84 5.62 1.72
C GLY A 31 3.74 4.84 0.42
N VAL A 32 4.70 5.05 -0.49
CA VAL A 32 4.78 4.32 -1.77
C VAL A 32 6.12 3.63 -1.90
N PHE A 33 6.07 2.37 -2.31
CA PHE A 33 7.22 1.47 -2.43
C PHE A 33 7.19 0.78 -3.80
N PRO A 34 8.26 0.87 -4.62
CA PRO A 34 8.38 0.08 -5.83
C PRO A 34 8.56 -1.40 -5.50
N THR A 35 7.90 -2.30 -6.22
CA THR A 35 7.95 -3.76 -5.97
C THR A 35 9.31 -4.38 -6.35
N GLU A 36 10.07 -3.71 -7.22
CA GLU A 36 11.43 -4.14 -7.59
C GLU A 36 12.45 -3.95 -6.47
N SER A 37 12.31 -2.90 -5.65
CA SER A 37 13.35 -2.50 -4.67
C SER A 37 12.87 -2.42 -3.23
N TRP A 38 11.56 -2.30 -3.01
CA TRP A 38 10.92 -2.08 -1.71
C TRP A 38 11.48 -0.88 -0.92
N ARG A 39 12.14 0.06 -1.60
CA ARG A 39 12.62 1.31 -1.00
C ARG A 39 11.54 2.36 -1.11
N ARG A 40 11.20 3.02 -0.01
CA ARG A 40 10.20 4.10 -0.01
C ARG A 40 10.61 5.23 -0.96
N VAL A 41 9.75 5.55 -1.92
CA VAL A 41 9.96 6.62 -2.92
C VAL A 41 9.04 7.83 -2.71
N ALA A 42 7.95 7.66 -1.95
CA ALA A 42 7.12 8.77 -1.53
C ALA A 42 6.63 8.58 -0.09
N ARG A 43 6.48 9.71 0.61
CA ARG A 43 5.96 9.77 1.97
C ARG A 43 5.09 11.01 2.09
N ASP A 44 3.90 10.83 2.63
CA ASP A 44 3.01 11.89 3.04
C ASP A 44 2.62 11.65 4.51
N TYR A 45 2.69 12.70 5.32
CA TYR A 45 2.38 12.64 6.75
C TYR A 45 0.93 13.01 7.04
N ASP A 46 0.21 13.57 6.07
CA ASP A 46 -1.20 13.89 6.23
C ASP A 46 -2.01 12.59 6.37
N LEU A 47 -2.91 12.58 7.35
CA LEU A 47 -3.77 11.45 7.60
C LEU A 47 -4.86 11.38 6.52
N ALA A 48 -4.76 10.37 5.69
CA ALA A 48 -5.75 10.03 4.68
C ALA A 48 -6.01 8.52 4.77
N TYR A 49 -7.12 8.15 5.41
CA TYR A 49 -7.57 6.78 5.55
C TYR A 49 -8.26 6.29 4.28
N PRO A 50 -8.37 4.97 4.05
CA PRO A 50 -9.12 4.44 2.93
C PRO A 50 -10.59 4.87 2.99
N GLU A 51 -11.18 5.13 1.83
CA GLU A 51 -12.61 5.37 1.66
C GLU A 51 -13.16 4.37 0.66
N HIS A 52 -14.24 3.66 1.01
CA HIS A 52 -14.87 2.66 0.16
C HIS A 52 -13.92 1.57 -0.37
N GLY A 53 -12.93 1.17 0.45
CA GLY A 53 -11.92 0.16 0.06
C GLY A 53 -10.83 0.69 -0.86
N GLU A 54 -10.72 2.01 -1.04
CA GLU A 54 -9.73 2.62 -1.91
C GLU A 54 -8.89 3.68 -1.18
N GLY A 55 -7.62 3.76 -1.54
CA GLY A 55 -6.68 4.79 -1.11
C GLY A 55 -6.24 5.69 -2.25
N ILE A 56 -6.01 6.97 -1.96
CA ILE A 56 -5.44 7.90 -2.96
C ILE A 56 -3.92 7.81 -2.96
N GLY A 57 -3.37 7.46 -4.11
CA GLY A 57 -1.94 7.36 -4.37
C GLY A 57 -1.23 8.71 -4.26
N ILE A 58 0.08 8.64 -4.00
CA ILE A 58 0.98 9.79 -3.84
C ILE A 58 2.26 9.58 -4.67
N GLY A 59 3.03 10.65 -4.90
CA GLY A 59 4.31 10.56 -5.61
C GLY A 59 4.15 9.97 -7.02
N PRO A 60 4.84 8.87 -7.38
CA PRO A 60 4.78 8.28 -8.73
C PRO A 60 3.39 7.79 -9.19
N ILE A 61 2.46 7.60 -8.25
CA ILE A 61 1.08 7.15 -8.48
C ILE A 61 0.08 8.19 -7.95
N ALA A 62 0.47 9.47 -7.96
CA ALA A 62 -0.33 10.56 -7.39
C ALA A 62 -1.71 10.68 -8.05
N GLY A 63 -2.76 10.76 -7.23
CA GLY A 63 -4.14 10.93 -7.69
C GLY A 63 -4.84 9.65 -8.16
N GLU A 64 -4.10 8.54 -8.28
CA GLU A 64 -4.70 7.23 -8.58
C GLU A 64 -5.56 6.73 -7.41
N ARG A 65 -6.72 6.15 -7.73
CA ARG A 65 -7.54 5.41 -6.76
C ARG A 65 -7.06 3.96 -6.76
N ILE A 66 -6.53 3.52 -5.64
CA ILE A 66 -5.92 2.20 -5.50
C ILE A 66 -6.79 1.36 -4.59
N ALA A 67 -7.25 0.22 -5.08
CA ALA A 67 -7.94 -0.76 -4.25
C ALA A 67 -7.00 -1.24 -3.15
N VAL A 68 -7.41 -1.10 -1.89
CA VAL A 68 -6.61 -1.49 -0.73
C VAL A 68 -7.34 -2.55 0.08
N ALA A 69 -6.57 -3.45 0.67
CA ALA A 69 -7.08 -4.33 1.70
C ALA A 69 -6.73 -3.74 3.08
N GLU A 70 -7.74 -3.60 3.91
CA GLU A 70 -7.62 -3.08 5.27
C GLU A 70 -7.25 -4.20 6.23
N ILE A 71 -6.39 -3.88 7.21
CA ILE A 71 -6.07 -4.77 8.31
C ILE A 71 -7.24 -4.77 9.27
N SER A 72 -7.87 -5.92 9.41
CA SER A 72 -8.89 -6.15 10.43
C SER A 72 -8.27 -6.07 11.82
N SER A 73 -9.03 -5.51 12.77
CA SER A 73 -8.63 -5.26 14.15
C SER A 73 -8.28 -6.53 14.96
N ASN A 74 -8.44 -7.72 14.39
CA ASN A 74 -8.13 -9.02 14.99
C ASN A 74 -6.68 -9.48 14.74
N GLY A 75 -5.85 -8.70 14.03
CA GLY A 75 -4.42 -8.98 13.86
C GLY A 75 -4.11 -10.03 12.79
N GLU A 76 -5.02 -10.22 11.83
CA GLU A 76 -4.87 -11.24 10.78
C GLU A 76 -3.96 -10.82 9.62
N ILE A 77 -3.44 -11.84 8.95
CA ILE A 77 -2.68 -11.71 7.70
C ILE A 77 -3.63 -11.18 6.63
N VAL A 78 -3.40 -9.94 6.19
CA VAL A 78 -4.05 -9.43 4.97
C VAL A 78 -3.30 -9.94 3.75
N ARG A 79 -4.02 -10.61 2.85
CA ARG A 79 -3.49 -11.06 1.57
C ARG A 79 -3.78 -10.01 0.51
N LEU A 80 -2.74 -9.50 -0.12
CA LEU A 80 -2.84 -8.64 -1.29
C LEU A 80 -2.70 -9.50 -2.54
N ALA A 81 -3.54 -9.23 -3.53
CA ALA A 81 -3.39 -9.78 -4.87
C ALA A 81 -2.90 -8.67 -5.79
N CYS A 82 -1.93 -8.98 -6.64
CA CYS A 82 -1.59 -8.08 -7.71
C CYS A 82 -2.67 -8.11 -8.80
N PRO A 83 -2.92 -6.99 -9.50
CA PRO A 83 -3.90 -6.94 -10.58
C PRO A 83 -3.66 -8.01 -11.66
N ASN A 84 -2.40 -8.42 -11.81
CA ASN A 84 -1.94 -9.32 -12.86
C ASN A 84 -2.01 -10.82 -12.46
N GLY A 85 -2.45 -11.14 -11.24
CA GLY A 85 -2.50 -12.51 -10.72
C GLY A 85 -1.15 -13.16 -10.37
N ASN A 86 -0.03 -12.50 -10.67
CA ASN A 86 1.33 -12.93 -10.33
C ASN A 86 1.80 -12.37 -8.99
N ALA A 87 2.91 -12.91 -8.46
CA ALA A 87 3.60 -12.32 -7.33
C ALA A 87 4.22 -10.98 -7.74
N CYS A 88 3.79 -9.90 -7.09
CA CYS A 88 4.63 -8.73 -6.86
C CYS A 88 5.43 -8.97 -5.56
#